data_AF-A0A7X5N1W1-F1
#
_entry.id   AF-A0A7X5N1W1-F1
#
_cell.length_a   1.000
_cell.length_b   1.000
_cell.length_c   1.000
_cell.angle_alpha   90.00
_cell.angle_beta   90.00
_cell.angle_gamma   90.00
#
_symmetry.space_group_name_H-M   'P 1'
#
loop_
_entity.id
_entity.type
_entity.pdbx_description
1 polymer ?
#
loop_
_entity_poly.entity_id
_entity_poly.type
_entity_poly.pdbx_seq_one_letter_code
_entity_poly.pdbx_strand_id
1 'polypeptide(L)'
;MRRGSLAIAIGLCITTSAVAQEQTDKSPTNLDKIEVTGSRIRSVDVENSQPVLVLTRQDIEKQGLTSVADVLKRIPSNGATMNSTVNNGGDGSATVSLRNLGASRTLVLVNGRRWVSGLSGSVDLNTIPSAIVERVEVLKDGASSIYGSDAIAGVVNIITRSDFDGAEVNAYVGQYGQGDGQRTSFDATVGATSERGNLVIGLSSVKEDAVMAGDREISAEPVYGAGSSAYSSYSASGRLRAGGNSGAWTVLP
;
A
#
# COMPACT_ATOMS: atom_id res chain seq x y z
N MET A 1 -27.99 -81.92 44.69
CA MET A 1 -27.93 -82.31 43.26
C MET A 1 -27.30 -81.16 42.49
N ARG A 2 -26.23 -81.45 41.72
CA ARG A 2 -25.65 -80.63 40.62
C ARG A 2 -25.02 -79.27 41.01
N ARG A 3 -23.89 -78.80 40.47
CA ARG A 3 -22.72 -79.30 39.70
C ARG A 3 -21.99 -78.02 39.22
N GLY A 4 -20.67 -77.93 39.42
CA GLY A 4 -19.73 -77.08 38.64
C GLY A 4 -19.76 -75.56 38.90
N SER A 5 -18.68 -74.77 38.86
CA SER A 5 -17.29 -75.01 38.47
C SER A 5 -16.40 -73.85 38.99
N LEU A 6 -15.18 -74.19 39.43
CA LEU A 6 -13.85 -73.54 39.29
C LEU A 6 -13.73 -72.00 39.11
N ALA A 7 -12.77 -71.27 39.70
CA ALA A 7 -11.39 -71.64 39.98
C ALA A 7 -10.70 -70.73 41.04
N ILE A 8 -9.66 -71.30 41.65
CA ILE A 8 -8.72 -70.77 42.65
C ILE A 8 -7.51 -70.13 41.94
N ALA A 9 -6.99 -69.02 42.48
CA ALA A 9 -5.58 -68.59 42.35
C ALA A 9 -5.25 -67.66 43.54
N ILE A 10 -4.71 -68.19 44.65
CA ILE A 10 -3.29 -68.19 45.05
C ILE A 10 -2.62 -66.82 44.89
N GLY A 11 -2.40 -66.15 46.02
CA GLY A 11 -1.44 -65.05 46.15
C GLY A 11 -0.07 -65.55 46.60
N LEU A 12 0.99 -64.85 46.17
CA LEU A 12 2.26 -64.81 46.89
C LEU A 12 3.05 -63.53 46.54
N CYS A 13 3.65 -62.95 47.58
CA CYS A 13 4.25 -61.63 47.69
C CYS A 13 5.42 -61.34 46.74
N ILE A 14 5.55 -60.08 46.28
CA ILE A 14 6.83 -59.46 45.96
C ILE A 14 6.82 -57.98 46.44
N THR A 15 7.70 -57.75 47.43
CA THR A 15 8.43 -56.54 47.85
C THR A 15 8.01 -55.14 47.36
N THR A 16 7.89 -54.24 48.33
CA THR A 16 7.82 -52.78 48.25
C THR A 16 9.03 -52.11 47.57
N SER A 17 8.81 -51.14 46.67
CA SER A 17 9.28 -49.73 46.80
C SER A 17 9.01 -48.89 45.54
N ALA A 18 8.43 -47.70 45.77
CA ALA A 18 8.38 -46.50 44.92
C ALA A 18 7.55 -46.52 43.62
N VAL A 19 6.27 -46.14 43.74
CA VAL A 19 5.54 -45.39 42.69
C VAL A 19 5.16 -44.02 43.27
N ALA A 20 5.57 -42.97 42.57
CA ALA A 20 5.38 -41.58 42.96
C ALA A 20 3.90 -41.23 43.14
N GLN A 21 3.56 -40.53 44.22
CA GLN A 21 2.23 -39.95 44.40
C GLN A 21 2.00 -38.87 43.35
N GLU A 22 0.92 -39.01 42.58
CA GLU A 22 0.28 -37.91 41.86
C GLU A 22 -0.13 -36.84 42.88
N GLN A 23 0.64 -35.76 42.92
CA GLN A 23 0.20 -34.54 43.55
C GLN A 23 -0.57 -33.72 42.50
N THR A 24 -1.89 -33.72 42.66
CA THR A 24 -2.77 -32.73 42.03
C THR A 24 -2.46 -31.37 42.65
N ASP A 25 -1.45 -30.69 42.13
CA ASP A 25 -1.21 -29.28 42.39
C ASP A 25 -1.77 -28.48 41.23
N LYS A 26 -2.86 -27.77 41.51
CA LYS A 26 -3.33 -26.64 40.69
C LYS A 26 -2.18 -25.64 40.62
N SER A 27 -1.38 -25.69 39.55
CA SER A 27 -0.47 -24.59 39.24
C SER A 27 -1.31 -23.32 39.07
N PRO A 28 -0.97 -22.22 39.75
CA PRO A 28 -1.66 -20.96 39.56
C PRO A 28 -1.42 -20.52 38.12
N THR A 29 -2.49 -20.14 37.40
CA THR A 29 -2.35 -19.41 36.15
C THR A 29 -1.61 -18.12 36.47
N ASN A 30 -0.33 -18.07 36.14
CA ASN A 30 0.40 -16.80 36.04
C ASN A 30 -0.22 -16.05 34.86
N LEU A 31 -1.22 -15.22 35.16
CA LEU A 31 -1.57 -14.12 34.29
C LEU A 31 -0.40 -13.15 34.38
N ASP A 32 0.31 -12.97 33.27
CA ASP A 32 1.31 -11.91 33.17
C ASP A 32 0.67 -10.58 33.56
N LYS A 33 1.26 -9.95 34.58
CA LYS A 33 0.84 -8.65 35.06
C LYS A 33 1.08 -7.64 33.95
N ILE A 34 0.02 -7.24 33.24
CA ILE A 34 0.08 -6.09 32.33
C ILE A 34 0.09 -4.83 33.20
N GLU A 35 1.30 -4.40 33.54
CA GLU A 35 1.54 -3.11 34.18
C GLU A 35 1.82 -2.07 33.08
N VAL A 36 0.82 -1.27 32.74
CA VAL A 36 1.04 -0.07 31.91
C VAL A 36 1.45 1.06 32.85
N THR A 37 2.73 1.07 33.21
CA THR A 37 3.33 2.25 33.84
C THR A 37 3.39 3.32 32.77
N GLY A 38 2.69 4.45 32.96
CA GLY A 38 2.67 5.57 32.02
C GLY A 38 4.07 5.84 31.49
N SER A 39 4.26 5.62 30.19
CA SER A 39 5.59 5.67 29.58
C SER A 39 6.14 7.08 29.68
N ARG A 40 7.03 7.26 30.66
CA ARG A 40 8.03 8.32 30.71
C ARG A 40 9.37 7.79 30.22
N ILE A 41 9.34 6.77 29.35
CA ILE A 41 10.55 6.21 28.78
C ILE A 41 11.14 7.27 27.86
N ARG A 42 12.33 7.75 28.24
CA ARG A 42 13.26 8.41 27.34
C ARG A 42 13.48 7.45 26.18
N SER A 43 12.86 7.74 25.05
CA SER A 43 13.03 6.97 23.82
C SER A 43 14.51 6.78 23.55
N VAL A 44 14.92 5.53 23.48
CA VAL A 44 16.05 5.12 22.65
C VAL A 44 15.74 5.30 21.15
N ASP A 45 14.55 5.81 20.78
CA ASP A 45 14.30 6.42 19.45
C ASP A 45 15.07 7.73 19.21
N VAL A 46 15.77 8.28 20.21
CA VAL A 46 16.58 9.50 19.98
C VAL A 46 17.75 9.23 19.02
N GLU A 47 18.14 7.98 18.77
CA GLU A 47 19.16 7.67 17.74
C GLU A 47 18.60 7.56 16.31
N ASN A 48 17.29 7.42 16.12
CA ASN A 48 16.64 7.55 14.81
C ASN A 48 15.74 8.78 14.79
N SER A 49 16.37 9.95 14.87
CA SER A 49 15.77 11.30 14.86
C SER A 49 15.00 11.66 13.58
N GLN A 50 14.70 10.67 12.73
CA GLN A 50 14.17 10.84 11.39
C GLN A 50 12.78 10.20 11.29
N PRO A 51 11.70 10.97 11.03
CA PRO A 51 10.34 10.46 11.02
C PRO A 51 10.07 9.61 9.76
N VAL A 52 10.50 8.35 9.77
CA VAL A 52 10.25 7.36 8.72
C VAL A 52 8.87 6.77 8.90
N LEU A 53 8.03 6.85 7.85
CA LEU A 53 6.81 6.06 7.76
C LEU A 53 7.10 4.77 7.03
N VAL A 54 6.78 3.64 7.64
CA VAL A 54 6.89 2.33 7.00
C VAL A 54 5.49 1.83 6.67
N LEU A 55 5.27 1.49 5.41
CA LEU A 55 4.06 0.82 4.93
C LEU A 55 4.44 -0.61 4.58
N THR A 56 3.98 -1.55 5.38
CA THR A 56 4.28 -2.98 5.19
C THR A 56 3.40 -3.56 4.09
N ARG A 57 3.77 -4.74 3.56
CA ARG A 57 2.90 -5.47 2.63
C ARG A 57 1.50 -5.68 3.17
N GLN A 58 1.38 -6.05 4.45
CA GLN A 58 0.06 -6.25 5.06
C GLN A 58 -0.78 -4.97 5.01
N ASP A 59 -0.16 -3.79 5.13
CA ASP A 59 -0.86 -2.51 4.98
C ASP A 59 -1.26 -2.26 3.53
N ILE A 60 -0.40 -2.61 2.58
CA ILE A 60 -0.68 -2.49 1.13
C ILE A 60 -1.84 -3.40 0.72
N GLU A 61 -1.82 -4.66 1.17
CA GLU A 61 -2.87 -5.66 0.93
C GLU A 61 -4.20 -5.23 1.56
N LYS A 62 -4.20 -4.79 2.81
CA LYS A 62 -5.41 -4.30 3.51
C LYS A 62 -6.04 -3.10 2.82
N GLN A 63 -5.23 -2.26 2.17
CA GLN A 63 -5.72 -1.10 1.43
C GLN A 63 -6.39 -1.48 0.10
N GLY A 64 -6.19 -2.71 -0.38
CA GLY A 64 -6.71 -3.21 -1.66
C GLY A 64 -6.16 -2.45 -2.87
N LEU A 65 -4.99 -1.84 -2.72
CA LEU A 65 -4.40 -0.98 -3.75
C LEU A 65 -3.49 -1.79 -4.66
N THR A 66 -3.65 -1.59 -5.97
CA THR A 66 -2.91 -2.36 -6.97
C THR A 66 -1.62 -1.66 -7.43
N SER A 67 -1.35 -0.44 -6.97
CA SER A 67 -0.17 0.36 -7.37
C SER A 67 0.51 1.02 -6.17
N VAL A 68 1.84 1.09 -6.21
CA VAL A 68 2.67 1.81 -5.23
C VAL A 68 2.31 3.30 -5.18
N ALA A 69 1.95 3.88 -6.32
CA ALA A 69 1.53 5.28 -6.38
C ALA A 69 0.28 5.54 -5.55
N ASP A 70 -0.71 4.65 -5.62
CA ASP A 70 -1.95 4.82 -4.87
C ASP A 70 -1.74 4.65 -3.37
N VAL A 71 -0.81 3.75 -2.98
CA VAL A 71 -0.39 3.60 -1.58
C VAL A 71 0.22 4.89 -1.06
N LEU A 72 1.14 5.49 -1.84
CA LEU A 72 1.78 6.76 -1.48
C LEU A 72 0.82 7.94 -1.46
N LYS A 73 -0.21 7.96 -2.31
CA LYS A 73 -1.26 9.00 -2.30
C LYS A 73 -2.02 9.07 -0.99
N ARG A 74 -2.22 7.92 -0.31
CA ARG A 74 -2.94 7.87 0.97
C ARG A 74 -2.12 8.39 2.15
N ILE A 75 -0.83 8.66 1.96
CA ILE A 75 0.02 9.22 3.00
C ILE A 75 -0.28 10.71 3.16
N PRO A 76 -0.56 11.20 4.39
CA PRO A 76 -0.85 12.62 4.63
C PRO A 76 0.26 13.59 4.20
N SER A 77 1.51 13.11 4.16
CA SER A 77 2.66 13.90 3.72
C SER A 77 2.85 13.92 2.20
N ASN A 78 2.01 13.25 1.42
CA ASN A 78 2.02 13.38 -0.03
C ASN A 78 1.15 14.57 -0.46
N GLY A 79 1.67 15.38 -1.38
CA GLY A 79 0.99 16.53 -1.98
C GLY A 79 0.37 16.19 -3.34
N ALA A 80 -0.16 17.22 -4.01
CA ALA A 80 -0.70 17.07 -5.35
C ALA A 80 0.43 16.75 -6.34
N THR A 81 0.22 15.77 -7.21
CA THR A 81 1.23 15.29 -8.15
C THR A 81 0.58 14.56 -9.33
N MET A 82 1.36 14.30 -10.39
CA MET A 82 0.86 13.58 -11.57
C MET A 82 0.42 12.18 -11.17
N ASN A 83 -0.78 11.81 -11.58
CA ASN A 83 -1.36 10.51 -11.31
C ASN A 83 -2.56 10.22 -12.22
N SER A 84 -3.13 9.01 -12.12
CA SER A 84 -4.26 8.55 -12.95
C SER A 84 -5.52 9.42 -12.92
N THR A 85 -5.74 10.23 -11.87
CA THR A 85 -6.92 11.10 -11.75
C THR A 85 -6.68 12.53 -12.25
N VAL A 86 -5.52 12.84 -12.82
CA VAL A 86 -5.25 14.16 -13.41
C VAL A 86 -5.92 14.25 -14.78
N ASN A 87 -6.98 15.05 -14.87
CA ASN A 87 -7.82 15.15 -16.07
C ASN A 87 -7.27 16.04 -17.19
N ASN A 88 -6.28 16.89 -16.90
CA ASN A 88 -5.75 17.86 -17.85
C ASN A 88 -4.22 17.93 -17.73
N GLY A 89 -3.52 17.62 -18.82
CA GLY A 89 -2.06 17.59 -18.86
C GLY A 89 -1.39 16.38 -18.19
N GLY A 90 -2.17 15.37 -17.78
CA GLY A 90 -1.63 14.09 -17.32
C GLY A 90 -1.15 13.24 -18.49
N ASP A 91 0.02 12.62 -18.35
CA ASP A 91 0.65 11.71 -19.33
C ASP A 91 0.47 10.23 -18.96
N GLY A 92 -0.39 9.94 -17.97
CA GLY A 92 -0.61 8.61 -17.42
C GLY A 92 0.47 8.17 -16.43
N SER A 93 1.51 8.98 -16.19
CA SER A 93 2.52 8.68 -15.16
C SER A 93 1.95 8.89 -13.75
N ALA A 94 2.47 8.14 -12.80
CA ALA A 94 2.14 8.28 -11.41
C ALA A 94 3.40 8.63 -10.62
N THR A 95 3.45 9.84 -10.09
CA THR A 95 4.63 10.37 -9.39
C THR A 95 4.32 10.58 -7.91
N VAL A 96 5.33 10.92 -7.11
CA VAL A 96 5.18 11.24 -5.68
C VAL A 96 5.77 12.63 -5.42
N SER A 97 5.06 13.43 -4.62
CA SER A 97 5.48 14.80 -4.28
C SER A 97 5.29 15.00 -2.79
N LEU A 98 6.33 14.78 -1.99
CA LEU A 98 6.21 14.97 -0.55
C LEU A 98 6.04 16.45 -0.21
N ARG A 99 5.06 16.76 0.65
CA ARG A 99 4.71 18.11 1.14
C ARG A 99 4.46 19.13 0.03
N ASN A 100 4.02 18.68 -1.14
CA ASN A 100 3.73 19.51 -2.30
C ASN A 100 4.95 20.32 -2.80
N LEU A 101 6.17 19.85 -2.56
CA LEU A 101 7.39 20.55 -2.97
C LEU A 101 7.79 20.29 -4.43
N GLY A 102 7.14 19.33 -5.09
CA GLY A 102 7.36 18.93 -6.48
C GLY A 102 7.96 17.53 -6.59
N ALA A 103 7.57 16.79 -7.62
CA ALA A 103 7.97 15.39 -7.77
C ALA A 103 9.46 15.20 -8.07
N SER A 104 10.11 16.17 -8.72
CA SER A 104 11.57 16.14 -8.97
C SER A 104 12.42 16.37 -7.71
N ARG A 105 11.79 16.70 -6.58
CA ARG A 105 12.44 16.95 -5.29
C ARG A 105 12.15 15.86 -4.26
N THR A 106 11.53 14.77 -4.71
CA THR A 106 11.36 13.54 -3.92
C THR A 106 12.22 12.47 -4.54
N LEU A 107 13.17 11.94 -3.76
CA LEU A 107 14.02 10.86 -4.24
C LEU A 107 13.31 9.51 -4.11
N VAL A 108 13.20 8.77 -5.21
CA VAL A 108 12.71 7.38 -5.18
C VAL A 108 13.89 6.41 -5.28
N LEU A 109 13.96 5.51 -4.31
CA LEU A 109 14.93 4.42 -4.25
C LEU A 109 14.21 3.07 -4.38
N VAL A 110 14.86 2.11 -5.01
CA VAL A 110 14.49 0.69 -4.97
C VAL A 110 15.66 -0.06 -4.36
N ASN A 111 15.43 -0.71 -3.21
CA ASN A 111 16.48 -1.38 -2.43
C ASN A 111 17.69 -0.47 -2.17
N GLY A 112 17.45 0.80 -1.82
CA GLY A 112 18.49 1.79 -1.55
C GLY A 112 19.21 2.34 -2.80
N ARG A 113 18.86 1.91 -4.01
CA ARG A 113 19.44 2.42 -5.27
C ARG A 113 18.48 3.38 -5.96
N ARG A 114 19.01 4.47 -6.52
CA ARG A 114 18.23 5.48 -7.24
C ARG A 114 17.51 4.84 -8.42
N TRP A 115 16.20 5.00 -8.49
CA TRP A 115 15.41 4.50 -9.61
C TRP A 115 15.49 5.45 -10.82
N VAL A 116 15.16 4.94 -12.00
CA VAL A 116 15.26 5.71 -13.24
C VAL A 116 14.19 6.80 -13.25
N SER A 117 14.62 8.06 -13.42
CA SER A 117 13.73 9.22 -13.58
C SER A 117 13.47 9.52 -15.05
N GLY A 118 12.31 10.12 -15.34
CA GLY A 118 12.02 10.70 -16.65
C GLY A 118 12.78 12.01 -16.89
N LEU A 119 12.54 12.62 -18.06
CA LEU A 119 13.18 13.88 -18.48
C LEU A 119 12.89 15.07 -17.55
N SER A 120 11.76 15.02 -16.83
CA SER A 120 11.34 16.01 -15.82
C SER A 120 12.06 15.84 -14.48
N GLY A 121 12.87 14.79 -14.29
CA GLY A 121 13.50 14.43 -13.03
C GLY A 121 12.56 13.74 -12.02
N SER A 122 11.30 13.51 -12.37
CA SER A 122 10.36 12.72 -11.57
C SER A 122 10.42 11.24 -11.93
N VAL A 123 10.16 10.37 -10.96
CA VAL A 123 10.08 8.91 -11.14
C VAL A 123 8.63 8.50 -11.35
N ASP A 124 8.36 7.77 -12.43
CA ASP A 124 7.08 7.12 -12.65
C ASP A 124 7.02 5.80 -11.86
N LEU A 125 6.17 5.79 -10.84
CA LEU A 125 5.97 4.67 -9.92
C LEU A 125 5.21 3.51 -10.58
N ASN A 126 4.54 3.72 -11.71
CA ASN A 126 3.92 2.64 -12.47
C ASN A 126 4.95 1.65 -13.04
N THR A 127 6.23 2.04 -13.08
CA THR A 127 7.33 1.16 -13.49
C THR A 127 7.71 0.11 -12.45
N ILE A 128 7.16 0.19 -11.22
CA ILE A 128 7.47 -0.70 -10.11
C ILE A 128 6.22 -1.52 -9.74
N PRO A 129 6.18 -2.82 -10.06
CA PRO A 129 5.07 -3.69 -9.68
C PRO A 129 4.90 -3.75 -8.17
N SER A 130 3.69 -3.51 -7.66
CA SER A 130 3.37 -3.64 -6.23
C SER A 130 3.55 -5.08 -5.73
N ALA A 131 3.35 -6.07 -6.60
CA ALA A 131 3.46 -7.51 -6.29
C ALA A 131 4.85 -7.98 -5.83
N ILE A 132 5.91 -7.24 -6.19
CA ILE A 132 7.29 -7.53 -5.75
C ILE A 132 7.71 -6.67 -4.56
N VAL A 133 6.85 -5.78 -4.06
CA VAL A 133 7.15 -4.87 -2.95
C VAL A 133 6.90 -5.57 -1.62
N GLU A 134 7.86 -5.42 -0.70
CA GLU A 134 7.80 -5.82 0.70
C GLU A 134 7.28 -4.72 1.58
N ARG A 135 7.86 -3.54 1.43
CA ARG A 135 7.45 -2.37 2.17
C ARG A 135 7.91 -1.12 1.44
N VAL A 136 7.24 -0.03 1.78
CA VAL A 136 7.62 1.31 1.33
C VAL A 136 7.98 2.13 2.55
N GLU A 137 9.22 2.62 2.57
CA GLU A 137 9.75 3.48 3.62
C GLU A 137 9.75 4.92 3.11
N VAL A 138 9.09 5.83 3.83
CA VAL A 138 9.01 7.24 3.48
C VAL A 138 9.70 8.06 4.56
N LEU A 139 10.90 8.52 4.24
CA LEU A 139 11.62 9.51 5.02
C LEU A 139 11.06 10.88 4.67
N LYS A 140 10.39 11.51 5.64
CA LYS A 140 9.74 12.82 5.45
C LYS A 140 10.70 13.99 5.63
N ASP A 141 11.92 13.76 6.08
CA ASP A 141 12.92 14.82 6.22
C ASP A 141 13.77 14.92 4.95
N GLY A 142 14.25 16.13 4.68
CA GLY A 142 15.17 16.37 3.59
C GLY A 142 16.50 15.66 3.88
N ALA A 143 16.91 14.77 2.98
CA ALA A 143 18.12 13.96 3.13
C ALA A 143 19.18 14.31 2.08
N SER A 144 19.18 15.57 1.62
CA SER A 144 20.06 16.02 0.53
C SER A 144 21.55 15.92 0.84
N SER A 145 21.93 15.94 2.12
CA SER A 145 23.32 15.75 2.58
C SER A 145 23.83 14.32 2.37
N ILE A 146 22.94 13.32 2.42
CA ILE A 146 23.29 11.90 2.29
C ILE A 146 23.05 11.43 0.86
N TYR A 147 21.89 11.76 0.31
CA TYR A 147 21.46 11.20 -0.97
C TYR A 147 21.63 12.16 -2.15
N GLY A 148 21.82 13.46 -1.93
CA GLY A 148 22.02 14.47 -2.99
C GLY A 148 20.80 15.36 -3.27
N SER A 149 20.90 16.21 -4.29
CA SER A 149 19.98 17.33 -4.58
C SER A 149 18.50 16.97 -4.73
N ASP A 150 18.18 15.72 -5.06
CA ASP A 150 16.79 15.30 -5.31
C ASP A 150 16.04 14.94 -4.02
N ALA A 151 16.74 14.82 -2.88
CA ALA A 151 16.17 14.45 -1.59
C ALA A 151 15.77 15.66 -0.73
N ILE A 152 15.27 16.74 -1.35
CA ILE A 152 14.89 17.98 -0.64
C ILE A 152 13.57 17.80 0.11
N ALA A 153 12.56 17.22 -0.53
CA ALA A 153 11.24 16.99 0.06
C ALA A 153 11.20 15.73 0.93
N GLY A 154 12.09 14.78 0.63
CA GLY A 154 12.24 13.52 1.34
C GLY A 154 12.71 12.38 0.44
N VAL A 155 12.67 11.18 0.98
CA VAL A 155 13.06 9.94 0.29
C VAL A 155 11.96 8.90 0.42
N VAL A 156 11.62 8.27 -0.70
CA VAL A 156 10.75 7.10 -0.76
C VAL A 156 11.60 5.91 -1.16
N ASN A 157 11.79 4.97 -0.26
CA ASN A 157 12.55 3.75 -0.49
C ASN A 157 11.60 2.56 -0.57
N ILE A 158 11.52 1.97 -1.76
CA ILE A 158 10.72 0.78 -2.04
C ILE A 158 11.61 -0.43 -1.86
N ILE A 159 11.27 -1.27 -0.90
CA ILE A 159 12.01 -2.51 -0.64
C ILE A 159 11.28 -3.65 -1.34
N THR A 160 12.01 -4.42 -2.15
CA THR A 160 11.46 -5.60 -2.82
C THR A 160 11.53 -6.83 -1.92
N ARG A 161 10.73 -7.84 -2.26
CA ARG A 161 10.76 -9.18 -1.67
C ARG A 161 12.14 -9.80 -1.77
N SER A 162 12.78 -10.08 -0.64
CA SER A 162 14.09 -10.73 -0.58
C SER A 162 14.02 -12.22 -0.21
N ASP A 163 12.96 -12.63 0.46
CA ASP A 163 12.79 -13.95 1.09
C ASP A 163 11.53 -14.67 0.59
N PHE A 164 10.99 -14.25 -0.55
CA PHE A 164 9.84 -14.92 -1.16
C PHE A 164 10.25 -16.24 -1.81
N ASP A 165 9.67 -17.33 -1.31
CA ASP A 165 9.84 -18.68 -1.84
C ASP A 165 8.47 -19.28 -2.16
N GLY A 166 8.22 -19.52 -3.45
CA GLY A 166 6.94 -20.02 -3.95
C GLY A 166 6.36 -19.21 -5.11
N ALA A 167 5.07 -19.38 -5.33
CA ALA A 167 4.32 -18.71 -6.39
C ALA A 167 3.02 -18.10 -5.84
N GLU A 168 2.71 -16.89 -6.28
CA GLU A 168 1.55 -16.12 -5.86
C GLU A 168 0.90 -15.49 -7.09
N VAL A 169 -0.43 -15.59 -7.17
CA VAL A 169 -1.22 -14.97 -8.24
C VAL A 169 -2.36 -14.20 -7.59
N ASN A 170 -2.48 -12.93 -7.95
CA ASN A 170 -3.54 -12.05 -7.48
C ASN A 170 -4.30 -11.49 -8.68
N ALA A 171 -5.61 -11.34 -8.51
CA ALA A 171 -6.46 -10.65 -9.44
C ALA A 171 -7.37 -9.70 -8.66
N TYR A 172 -7.52 -8.49 -9.17
CA TYR A 172 -8.38 -7.47 -8.60
C TYR A 172 -9.33 -6.95 -9.66
N VAL A 173 -10.59 -6.77 -9.29
CA VAL A 173 -11.58 -6.06 -10.10
C VAL A 173 -12.34 -5.11 -9.19
N GLY A 174 -12.40 -3.84 -9.57
CA GLY A 174 -13.15 -2.82 -8.87
C GLY A 174 -13.73 -1.79 -9.84
N GLN A 175 -14.63 -0.96 -9.36
CA GLN A 175 -15.21 0.16 -10.11
C GLN A 175 -15.53 1.30 -9.15
N TYR A 176 -15.68 2.52 -9.67
CA TYR A 176 -16.17 3.62 -8.85
C TYR A 176 -17.65 3.47 -8.53
N GLY A 177 -18.10 4.14 -7.47
CA GLY A 177 -19.50 4.06 -7.00
C GLY A 177 -20.55 4.51 -8.03
N GLN A 178 -20.15 5.23 -9.07
CA GLN A 178 -21.02 5.66 -10.18
C GLN A 178 -21.06 4.64 -11.34
N GLY A 179 -20.43 3.47 -11.19
CA GLY A 179 -20.44 2.42 -12.22
C GLY A 179 -19.45 2.62 -13.37
N ASP A 180 -18.54 3.58 -13.25
CA ASP A 180 -17.50 3.90 -14.23
C ASP A 180 -16.08 3.66 -13.68
N GLY A 181 -15.07 3.89 -14.52
CA GLY A 181 -13.65 3.72 -14.17
C GLY A 181 -13.34 2.32 -13.62
N GLN A 182 -13.82 1.30 -14.31
CA GLN A 182 -13.53 -0.08 -13.96
C GLN A 182 -12.01 -0.29 -13.95
N ARG A 183 -11.51 -0.83 -12.85
CA ARG A 183 -10.10 -1.16 -12.65
C ARG A 183 -9.94 -2.65 -12.51
N THR A 184 -9.10 -3.22 -13.36
CA THR A 184 -8.70 -4.63 -13.31
C THR A 184 -7.20 -4.70 -13.13
N SER A 185 -6.72 -5.49 -12.17
CA SER A 185 -5.31 -5.87 -12.09
C SER A 185 -5.10 -7.36 -12.07
N PHE A 186 -3.97 -7.76 -12.61
CA PHE A 186 -3.46 -9.11 -12.55
C PHE A 186 -1.99 -9.05 -12.17
N ASP A 187 -1.62 -9.85 -11.18
CA ASP A 187 -0.27 -9.90 -10.64
C ASP A 187 0.13 -11.36 -10.48
N ALA A 188 1.32 -11.72 -10.97
CA ALA A 188 1.89 -13.04 -10.80
C ALA A 188 3.35 -12.90 -10.35
N THR A 189 3.68 -13.52 -9.22
CA THR A 189 5.02 -13.47 -8.63
C THR A 189 5.51 -14.89 -8.39
N VAL A 190 6.74 -15.18 -8.80
CA VAL A 190 7.45 -16.41 -8.46
C VAL A 190 8.78 -16.05 -7.81
N GLY A 191 9.12 -16.74 -6.73
CA GLY A 191 10.36 -16.55 -6.01
C GLY A 191 11.00 -17.87 -5.62
N ALA A 192 12.31 -17.86 -5.55
CA ALA A 192 13.11 -18.95 -5.00
C ALA A 192 14.20 -18.36 -4.13
N THR A 193 14.32 -18.89 -2.90
CA THR A 193 15.32 -18.46 -1.93
C THR A 193 16.24 -19.63 -1.58
N SER A 194 17.55 -19.37 -1.49
CA SER A 194 18.57 -20.33 -1.08
C SER A 194 19.55 -19.67 -0.10
N GLU A 195 20.39 -20.46 0.56
CA GLU A 195 21.45 -19.96 1.48
C GLU A 195 22.44 -19.01 0.79
N ARG A 196 22.56 -19.09 -0.55
CA ARG A 196 23.54 -18.32 -1.34
C ARG A 196 22.91 -17.14 -2.09
N GLY A 197 21.60 -16.96 -2.05
CA GLY A 197 20.92 -15.88 -2.75
C GLY A 197 19.44 -16.13 -2.98
N ASN A 198 18.78 -15.12 -3.54
CA ASN A 198 17.36 -15.09 -3.80
C ASN A 198 17.08 -14.57 -5.22
N LEU A 199 16.00 -15.05 -5.81
CA LEU A 199 15.49 -14.55 -7.08
C LEU A 199 13.98 -14.39 -6.98
N VAL A 200 13.48 -13.21 -7.34
CA VAL A 200 12.03 -12.94 -7.42
C VAL A 200 11.73 -12.35 -8.79
N ILE A 201 10.75 -12.91 -9.47
CA ILE A 201 10.24 -12.46 -10.77
C ILE A 201 8.77 -12.12 -10.58
N GLY A 202 8.38 -10.92 -10.98
CA GLY A 202 6.99 -10.46 -10.95
C GLY A 202 6.53 -9.96 -12.32
N LEU A 203 5.29 -10.28 -12.65
CA LEU A 203 4.54 -9.75 -13.78
C LEU A 203 3.31 -9.04 -13.23
N SER A 204 3.08 -7.79 -13.63
CA SER A 204 1.87 -7.06 -13.28
C SER A 204 1.23 -6.43 -14.52
N SER A 205 -0.09 -6.38 -14.52
CA SER A 205 -0.88 -5.64 -15.50
C SER A 205 -2.01 -4.93 -14.76
N VAL A 206 -2.12 -3.63 -14.96
CA VAL A 206 -3.20 -2.81 -14.41
C VAL A 206 -3.87 -2.09 -15.56
N LYS A 207 -5.18 -2.25 -15.67
CA LYS A 207 -6.02 -1.51 -16.61
C LYS A 207 -7.08 -0.75 -15.82
N GLU A 208 -7.22 0.53 -16.10
CA GLU A 208 -8.24 1.41 -15.53
C GLU A 208 -8.96 2.09 -16.68
N ASP A 209 -10.28 1.95 -16.73
CA ASP A 209 -11.10 2.61 -17.74
C ASP A 209 -11.28 4.10 -17.42
N ALA A 210 -11.53 4.90 -18.45
CA ALA A 210 -11.63 6.34 -18.29
C ALA A 210 -12.87 6.73 -17.47
N VAL A 211 -12.71 7.79 -16.68
CA VAL A 211 -13.81 8.49 -16.01
C VAL A 211 -14.04 9.81 -16.72
N MET A 212 -15.20 9.95 -17.37
CA MET A 212 -15.52 11.17 -18.10
C MET A 212 -16.27 12.14 -17.20
N ALA A 213 -15.88 13.42 -17.25
CA ALA A 213 -16.59 14.47 -16.51
C ALA A 213 -18.06 14.55 -16.93
N GLY A 214 -18.37 14.34 -18.21
CA GLY A 214 -19.74 14.36 -18.74
C GLY A 214 -20.67 13.30 -18.14
N ASP A 215 -20.13 12.21 -17.59
CA ASP A 215 -20.91 11.14 -16.97
C ASP A 215 -21.19 11.42 -15.48
N ARG A 216 -20.80 12.60 -14.97
CA ARG A 216 -20.97 12.99 -13.56
C ARG A 216 -22.07 14.04 -13.42
N GLU A 217 -23.00 13.80 -12.51
CA GLU A 217 -24.09 14.75 -12.17
C GLU A 217 -23.56 16.14 -11.79
N ILE A 218 -22.43 16.21 -11.07
CA ILE A 218 -21.78 17.49 -10.72
C ILE A 218 -21.35 18.32 -11.93
N SER A 219 -21.20 17.68 -13.11
CA SER A 219 -20.83 18.34 -14.37
C SER A 219 -22.02 18.58 -15.29
N ALA A 220 -23.24 18.18 -14.88
CA ALA A 220 -24.45 18.39 -15.67
C ALA A 220 -24.76 19.88 -15.84
N GLU A 221 -24.51 20.67 -14.79
CA GLU A 221 -24.74 22.11 -14.77
C GLU A 221 -23.43 22.89 -14.73
N PRO A 222 -23.19 23.82 -15.67
CA PRO A 222 -22.03 24.69 -15.62
C PRO A 222 -22.15 25.65 -14.43
N VAL A 223 -21.09 25.78 -13.63
CA VAL A 223 -21.05 26.78 -12.55
C VAL A 223 -21.11 28.19 -13.15
N TYR A 224 -22.23 28.88 -12.93
CA TYR A 224 -22.42 30.26 -13.39
C TYR A 224 -21.38 31.19 -12.76
N GLY A 225 -20.67 31.97 -13.60
CA GLY A 225 -19.65 32.91 -13.14
C GLY A 225 -18.23 32.35 -13.02
N ALA A 226 -18.01 31.07 -13.35
CA ALA A 226 -16.65 30.58 -13.61
C ALA A 226 -16.11 31.31 -14.84
N GLY A 227 -15.20 32.26 -14.63
CA GLY A 227 -14.67 33.13 -15.67
C GLY A 227 -14.04 32.36 -16.85
N SER A 228 -13.54 33.09 -17.84
CA SER A 228 -13.02 32.54 -19.10
C SER A 228 -11.80 31.58 -18.99
N SER A 229 -11.40 31.16 -17.80
CA SER A 229 -10.33 30.22 -17.51
C SER A 229 -10.84 28.82 -17.11
N ALA A 230 -12.15 28.62 -16.98
CA ALA A 230 -12.76 27.39 -16.46
C ALA A 230 -13.62 26.62 -17.48
N TYR A 231 -13.20 26.56 -18.76
CA TYR A 231 -13.93 25.78 -19.75
C TYR A 231 -13.73 24.28 -19.52
N SER A 232 -14.83 23.54 -19.39
CA SER A 232 -14.91 22.19 -19.94
C SER A 232 -15.48 22.31 -21.35
N SER A 233 -14.96 21.55 -22.32
CA SER A 233 -15.48 21.48 -23.69
C SER A 233 -16.83 20.76 -23.80
N TYR A 234 -17.42 20.36 -22.67
CA TYR A 234 -18.63 19.56 -22.57
C TYR A 234 -19.75 20.28 -21.80
N SER A 235 -19.78 21.62 -21.76
CA SER A 235 -20.97 22.31 -21.23
C SER A 235 -22.21 21.80 -21.98
N ALA A 236 -23.20 21.28 -21.27
CA ALA A 236 -24.39 20.63 -21.83
C ALA A 236 -25.10 21.47 -22.91
N SER A 237 -24.95 22.79 -22.86
CA SER A 237 -25.53 23.75 -23.80
C SER A 237 -24.58 24.27 -24.90
N GLY A 238 -23.50 23.55 -25.24
CA GLY A 238 -22.60 23.79 -26.38
C GLY A 238 -22.38 25.26 -26.79
N ARG A 239 -21.30 25.91 -26.31
CA ARG A 239 -21.08 27.34 -26.61
C ARG A 239 -20.27 27.53 -27.90
N LEU A 240 -20.91 28.03 -28.95
CA LEU A 240 -20.22 28.50 -30.16
C LEU A 240 -19.58 29.88 -29.89
N ARG A 241 -18.26 29.99 -30.11
CA ARG A 241 -17.54 31.27 -30.14
C ARG A 241 -17.11 31.57 -31.57
N ALA A 242 -17.78 32.50 -32.23
CA ALA A 242 -17.27 33.12 -33.44
C ALA A 242 -16.17 34.12 -33.05
N GLY A 243 -14.96 33.96 -33.62
CA GLY A 243 -13.81 34.82 -33.33
C GLY A 243 -14.10 36.28 -33.65
N GLY A 244 -14.09 37.12 -32.62
CA GLY A 244 -14.31 38.57 -32.71
C GLY A 244 -14.66 39.08 -31.32
N ASN A 245 -14.13 40.23 -30.93
CA ASN A 245 -14.14 40.76 -29.56
C ASN A 245 -15.52 41.28 -29.09
N SER A 246 -16.59 40.52 -29.30
CA SER A 246 -17.96 40.93 -29.00
C SER A 246 -18.88 39.74 -28.74
N GLY A 247 -19.24 39.57 -27.46
CA GLY A 247 -20.45 38.87 -27.01
C GLY A 247 -20.45 37.35 -27.22
N ALA A 248 -20.19 36.60 -26.16
CA ALA A 248 -20.39 35.16 -26.18
C ALA A 248 -21.85 34.84 -25.81
N TRP A 249 -22.65 34.46 -26.79
CA TRP A 249 -24.06 34.13 -26.63
C TRP A 249 -24.25 32.69 -26.12
N THR A 250 -25.25 32.49 -25.27
CA THR A 250 -25.70 31.17 -24.81
C THR A 250 -27.07 30.95 -25.43
N VAL A 251 -27.23 29.87 -26.20
CA VAL A 251 -28.55 29.44 -26.68
C VAL A 251 -29.17 28.64 -25.54
N LEU A 252 -30.24 29.17 -24.95
CA LEU A 252 -31.08 28.41 -24.03
C LEU A 252 -32.06 27.55 -24.86
N PRO A 253 -32.40 26.33 -24.42
CA PRO A 253 -33.43 25.52 -25.07
C PRO A 253 -34.81 26.19 -25.06
#